data_AF-A0A2D6AR20-F1
#
_entry.id   AF-A0A2D6AR20-F1
#
_cell.length_a   1.000
_cell.length_b   1.000
_cell.length_c   1.000
_cell.angle_alpha   90.00
_cell.angle_beta   90.00
_cell.angle_gamma   90.00
#
_symmetry.space_group_name_H-M   'P 1'
#
loop_
_entity.id
_entity.type
_entity.pdbx_description
1 polymer ?
#
loop_
_entity_poly.entity_id
_entity_poly.type
_entity_poly.pdbx_seq_one_letter_code
_entity_poly.pdbx_strand_id
1 'polypeptide(L)'
;MRRVLLIVFCVLSGADLTAQSQLPEKALITYEDGSYFIGNILRRDGPVWNFELSTGDTINLKTEKILDYLSASEVFFYKHRRYHPKKSIFIGTSLATHAGWESSVHWDGTIGMSVTEKVDFGVGVAISGHDLDLGDDWVYNEFVNLYGYGRYYLNDRSMRLYLDAKAGYASSINWWDESNTGGMYFQPGVGVLLSSRGYFKWHVGLSQYLLHTKGQTTSWGPGGNTIEVDYDIWYNRTVFQFGVTMMLLPRELRNFSFF
;
A
#
# COMPACT_ATOMS: atom_id res chain seq x y z
N MET A 1 0.54 6.27 37.14
CA MET A 1 0.61 6.07 35.67
C MET A 1 -0.51 6.82 34.97
N ARG A 2 -0.39 8.14 34.81
CA ARG A 2 -1.47 8.97 34.24
C ARG A 2 -1.01 10.35 33.75
N ARG A 3 0.18 10.46 33.12
CA ARG A 3 0.71 11.76 32.61
C ARG A 3 1.67 11.63 31.40
N VAL A 4 1.33 10.81 30.40
CA VAL A 4 2.09 10.76 29.13
C VAL A 4 1.21 11.03 27.90
N LEU A 5 -0.11 11.22 28.08
CA LEU A 5 -1.07 11.30 26.97
C LEU A 5 -1.36 12.72 26.46
N LEU A 6 -0.59 13.74 26.87
CA LEU A 6 -0.93 15.15 26.61
C LEU A 6 0.10 15.92 25.77
N ILE A 7 1.21 15.28 25.36
CA ILE A 7 2.25 15.92 24.53
C ILE A 7 2.10 15.57 23.03
N VAL A 8 1.35 14.51 22.69
CA VAL A 8 1.08 14.15 21.28
C VAL A 8 -0.07 14.98 20.66
N PHE A 9 -0.85 15.71 21.47
CA PHE A 9 -2.00 16.48 20.98
C PHE A 9 -1.71 17.98 20.72
N CYS A 10 -0.52 18.50 21.07
CA CYS A 10 -0.22 19.94 21.03
C CYS A 10 0.60 20.41 19.81
N VAL A 11 0.95 19.54 18.86
CA VAL A 11 1.70 19.93 17.64
C VAL A 11 0.77 20.13 16.41
N LEU A 12 -0.54 19.97 16.56
CA LEU A 12 -1.52 20.09 15.47
C LEU A 12 -2.30 21.41 15.43
N SER A 13 -1.89 22.42 16.20
CA SER A 13 -2.54 23.75 16.22
C SER A 13 -1.66 24.83 15.57
N GLY A 14 -1.19 24.55 14.35
CA GLY A 14 -0.76 25.59 13.41
C GLY A 14 -1.98 26.07 12.63
N ALA A 15 -2.58 27.17 13.07
CA ALA A 15 -3.67 27.83 12.38
C ALA A 15 -3.14 28.52 11.11
N ASP A 16 -3.30 27.87 9.95
CA ASP A 16 -3.25 28.58 8.67
C ASP A 16 -4.60 29.26 8.42
N LEU A 17 -4.74 30.48 8.94
CA LEU A 17 -5.71 31.46 8.42
C LEU A 17 -5.13 32.02 7.11
N THR A 18 -5.16 31.22 6.05
CA THR A 18 -4.98 31.75 4.70
C THR A 18 -6.33 32.22 4.19
N ALA A 19 -6.47 33.54 4.05
CA ALA A 19 -7.53 34.16 3.30
C ALA A 19 -7.60 33.49 1.91
N GLN A 20 -8.72 32.84 1.63
CA GLN A 20 -8.95 32.09 0.40
C GLN A 20 -9.10 33.09 -0.75
N SER A 21 -7.99 33.53 -1.34
CA SER A 21 -8.02 34.01 -2.72
C SER A 21 -8.50 32.82 -3.55
N GLN A 22 -9.75 32.85 -4.03
CA GLN A 22 -10.30 31.84 -4.92
C GLN A 22 -9.57 31.92 -6.26
N LEU A 23 -8.34 31.41 -6.28
CA LEU A 23 -7.67 31.07 -7.52
C LEU A 23 -8.49 29.96 -8.19
N PRO A 24 -8.60 29.96 -9.53
CA PRO A 24 -9.32 28.93 -10.25
C PRO A 24 -8.80 27.55 -9.85
N GLU A 25 -9.68 26.74 -9.27
CA GLU A 25 -9.31 25.42 -8.76
C GLU A 25 -9.56 24.38 -9.85
N LYS A 26 -8.48 23.79 -10.38
CA LYS A 26 -8.63 22.73 -11.38
C LYS A 26 -9.32 21.52 -10.78
N ALA A 27 -10.38 21.04 -11.42
CA ALA A 27 -11.16 19.90 -10.96
C ALA A 27 -11.60 18.98 -12.11
N LEU A 28 -11.97 17.75 -11.74
CA LEU A 28 -12.67 16.80 -12.59
C LEU A 28 -14.06 16.56 -11.99
N ILE A 29 -15.11 16.94 -12.70
CA ILE A 29 -16.50 16.76 -12.25
C ILE A 29 -17.12 15.59 -13.01
N THR A 30 -17.78 14.68 -12.29
CA THR A 30 -18.58 13.59 -12.86
C THR A 30 -20.06 13.90 -12.63
N TYR A 31 -20.85 13.86 -13.71
CA TYR A 31 -22.26 14.23 -13.72
C TYR A 31 -23.16 12.99 -13.76
N GLU A 32 -24.43 13.15 -13.39
CA GLU A 32 -25.43 12.06 -13.30
C GLU A 32 -25.65 11.29 -14.61
N ASP A 33 -25.54 11.99 -15.75
CA ASP A 33 -25.66 11.41 -17.09
C ASP A 33 -24.40 10.67 -17.56
N GLY A 34 -23.38 10.55 -16.71
CA GLY A 34 -22.10 9.93 -17.01
C GLY A 34 -21.11 10.84 -17.75
N SER A 35 -21.49 12.07 -18.09
CA SER A 35 -20.58 13.08 -18.63
C SER A 35 -19.53 13.49 -17.59
N TYR A 36 -18.39 13.99 -18.08
CA TYR A 36 -17.34 14.50 -17.21
C TYR A 36 -16.74 15.77 -17.77
N PHE A 37 -16.37 16.68 -16.86
CA PHE A 37 -15.84 17.99 -17.18
C PHE A 37 -14.49 18.17 -16.49
N ILE A 38 -13.49 18.63 -17.25
CA ILE A 38 -12.14 18.92 -16.76
C ILE A 38 -11.87 20.39 -17.01
N GLY A 39 -11.44 21.10 -15.99
CA GLY A 39 -11.43 22.56 -16.05
C GLY A 39 -11.21 23.19 -14.69
N ASN A 40 -11.49 24.48 -14.58
CA ASN A 40 -11.35 25.26 -13.36
C ASN A 40 -12.71 25.62 -12.77
N ILE A 41 -12.85 25.44 -11.46
CA ILE A 41 -14.00 25.96 -10.71
C ILE A 41 -13.75 27.47 -10.55
N LEU A 42 -14.56 28.28 -11.24
CA LEU A 42 -14.50 29.73 -11.16
C LEU A 42 -15.28 30.24 -9.94
N ARG A 43 -16.47 29.67 -9.71
CA ARG A 43 -17.36 30.09 -8.63
C ARG A 43 -18.31 28.96 -8.22
N ARG A 44 -18.54 28.82 -6.92
CA ARG A 44 -19.50 27.86 -6.34
C ARG A 44 -20.70 28.63 -5.76
N ASP A 45 -21.74 28.82 -6.56
CA ASP A 45 -22.96 29.53 -6.14
C ASP A 45 -24.05 28.51 -5.83
N GLY A 46 -24.05 27.93 -4.62
CA GLY A 46 -25.13 27.09 -4.09
C GLY A 46 -25.66 26.02 -5.08
N PRO A 47 -26.78 26.28 -5.78
CA PRO A 47 -27.36 25.35 -6.76
C PRO A 47 -26.58 25.23 -8.08
N VAL A 48 -25.69 26.16 -8.41
CA VAL A 48 -24.97 26.22 -9.70
C VAL A 48 -23.49 26.51 -9.48
N TRP A 49 -22.64 25.71 -10.12
CA TRP A 49 -21.20 25.94 -10.18
C TRP A 49 -20.84 26.50 -11.56
N ASN A 50 -20.11 27.61 -11.58
CA ASN A 50 -19.52 28.15 -12.79
C ASN A 50 -18.18 27.44 -13.03
N PHE A 51 -18.07 26.77 -14.16
CA PHE A 51 -16.93 25.92 -14.48
C PHE A 51 -16.36 26.29 -15.85
N GLU A 52 -15.08 26.62 -15.89
CA GLU A 52 -14.35 26.87 -17.12
C GLU A 52 -13.72 25.56 -17.60
N LEU A 53 -14.16 25.03 -18.74
CA LEU A 53 -13.59 23.84 -19.34
C LEU A 53 -12.14 24.09 -19.77
N SER A 54 -11.36 23.01 -19.90
CA SER A 54 -10.01 23.08 -20.45
C SER A 54 -9.95 23.62 -21.90
N THR A 55 -11.10 23.72 -22.59
CA THR A 55 -11.25 24.35 -23.91
C THR A 55 -11.35 25.87 -23.85
N GLY A 56 -11.57 26.45 -22.66
CA GLY A 56 -11.82 27.88 -22.43
C GLY A 56 -13.30 28.24 -22.32
N ASP A 57 -14.22 27.32 -22.61
CA ASP A 57 -15.65 27.57 -22.52
C ASP A 57 -16.12 27.54 -21.06
N THR A 58 -16.97 28.50 -20.68
CA THR A 58 -17.61 28.50 -19.36
C THR A 58 -18.97 27.83 -19.43
N ILE A 59 -19.21 26.88 -18.53
CA ILE A 59 -20.48 26.17 -18.38
C ILE A 59 -21.02 26.32 -16.95
N ASN A 60 -22.34 26.18 -16.84
CA ASN A 60 -23.06 26.16 -15.58
C ASN A 60 -23.45 24.73 -15.22
N LEU A 61 -22.88 24.21 -14.14
CA LEU A 61 -23.14 22.86 -13.65
C LEU A 61 -24.12 22.92 -12.48
N LYS A 62 -25.26 22.24 -12.57
CA LYS A 62 -26.21 22.15 -11.47
C LYS A 62 -25.65 21.21 -10.41
N THR A 63 -25.50 21.70 -9.19
CA THR A 63 -24.86 20.94 -8.11
C THR A 63 -25.64 19.67 -7.75
N GLU A 64 -26.97 19.68 -7.90
CA GLU A 64 -27.85 18.51 -7.69
C GLU A 64 -27.55 17.33 -8.63
N LYS A 65 -26.91 17.59 -9.78
CA LYS A 65 -26.57 16.58 -10.79
C LYS A 65 -25.10 16.15 -10.72
N ILE A 66 -24.30 16.75 -9.84
CA ILE A 66 -22.91 16.38 -9.65
C ILE A 66 -22.87 15.14 -8.76
N LEU A 67 -22.41 14.01 -9.32
CA LEU A 67 -22.24 12.77 -8.56
C LEU A 67 -20.97 12.80 -7.70
N ASP A 68 -19.88 13.30 -8.29
CA ASP A 68 -18.57 13.35 -7.65
C ASP A 68 -17.72 14.46 -8.27
N TYR A 69 -16.77 14.99 -7.51
CA TYR A 69 -15.78 15.91 -8.02
C TYR A 69 -14.42 15.63 -7.39
N LEU A 70 -13.36 15.62 -8.18
CA LEU A 70 -11.98 15.54 -7.69
C LEU A 70 -11.30 16.89 -7.86
N SER A 71 -10.55 17.35 -6.86
CA SER A 71 -9.77 18.58 -6.93
C SER A 71 -8.29 18.30 -7.20
N ALA A 72 -7.63 19.17 -7.98
CA ALA A 72 -6.18 19.12 -8.20
C ALA A 72 -5.37 19.42 -6.92
N SER A 73 -6.01 20.00 -5.90
CA SER A 73 -5.40 20.14 -4.57
C SER A 73 -5.29 18.79 -3.84
N GLU A 74 -6.17 17.83 -4.15
CA GLU A 74 -6.29 16.53 -3.49
C GLU A 74 -5.68 15.39 -4.31
N VAL A 75 -5.64 15.50 -5.64
CA VAL A 75 -5.18 14.43 -6.54
C VAL A 75 -4.23 14.92 -7.63
N PHE A 76 -3.39 14.01 -8.12
CA PHE A 76 -2.67 14.16 -9.38
C PHE A 76 -3.52 13.63 -10.54
N PHE A 77 -3.85 14.48 -11.52
CA PHE A 77 -4.65 14.10 -12.69
C PHE A 77 -3.80 13.62 -13.87
N TYR A 78 -4.28 12.56 -14.52
CA TYR A 78 -3.69 12.01 -15.74
C TYR A 78 -4.74 11.81 -16.83
N LYS A 79 -4.29 11.53 -18.06
CA LYS A 79 -5.17 11.23 -19.20
C LYS A 79 -6.17 10.12 -18.88
N HIS A 80 -7.36 10.23 -19.46
CA HIS A 80 -8.47 9.28 -19.33
C HIS A 80 -9.06 9.15 -17.92
N ARG A 81 -9.20 10.27 -17.19
CA ARG A 81 -9.75 10.34 -15.82
C ARG A 81 -8.96 9.57 -14.77
N ARG A 82 -7.73 9.17 -15.08
CA ARG A 82 -6.89 8.45 -14.13
C ARG A 82 -6.29 9.43 -13.14
N TYR A 83 -6.15 9.01 -11.90
CA TYR A 83 -5.57 9.86 -10.87
C TYR A 83 -4.80 9.05 -9.81
N HIS A 84 -4.02 9.77 -9.01
CA HIS A 84 -3.46 9.32 -7.75
C HIS A 84 -3.81 10.32 -6.64
N PRO A 85 -4.32 9.87 -5.48
CA PRO A 85 -4.48 10.74 -4.32
C PRO A 85 -3.12 11.30 -3.85
N LYS A 86 -3.11 12.57 -3.44
CA LYS A 86 -1.95 13.18 -2.75
C LYS A 86 -1.89 12.80 -1.28
N LYS A 87 -3.04 12.59 -0.66
CA LYS A 87 -3.17 12.03 0.69
C LYS A 87 -4.29 11.01 0.64
N SER A 88 -4.11 9.88 1.32
CA SER A 88 -5.12 8.82 1.36
C SER A 88 -5.02 7.97 2.61
N ILE A 89 -6.11 7.32 2.98
CA ILE A 89 -6.02 6.07 3.75
C ILE A 89 -6.03 4.95 2.72
N PHE A 90 -5.16 3.96 2.92
CA PHE A 90 -5.04 2.86 1.99
C PHE A 90 -5.13 1.50 2.66
N ILE A 91 -5.67 0.55 1.90
CA ILE A 91 -5.68 -0.88 2.21
C ILE A 91 -5.12 -1.59 0.99
N GLY A 92 -4.03 -2.32 1.18
CA GLY A 92 -3.33 -3.04 0.12
C GLY A 92 -3.28 -4.52 0.40
N THR A 93 -3.23 -5.30 -0.67
CA THR A 93 -2.82 -6.71 -0.62
C THR A 93 -1.93 -7.03 -1.80
N SER A 94 -0.98 -7.94 -1.60
CA SER A 94 -0.09 -8.37 -2.66
C SER A 94 0.33 -9.82 -2.52
N LEU A 95 0.71 -10.41 -3.65
CA LEU A 95 1.36 -11.70 -3.75
C LEU A 95 2.79 -11.45 -4.24
N ALA A 96 3.78 -12.01 -3.54
CA ALA A 96 5.15 -12.02 -3.99
C ALA A 96 5.68 -13.44 -4.13
N THR A 97 6.45 -13.71 -5.18
CA THR A 97 7.03 -15.02 -5.44
C THR A 97 8.52 -14.91 -5.74
N HIS A 98 9.29 -15.88 -5.28
CA HIS A 98 10.65 -16.12 -5.72
C HIS A 98 10.65 -17.25 -6.76
N ALA A 99 11.21 -16.99 -7.94
CA ALA A 99 11.40 -18.02 -8.96
C ALA A 99 12.78 -18.66 -8.79
N GLY A 100 12.80 -19.94 -8.44
CA GLY A 100 14.00 -20.73 -8.19
C GLY A 100 13.64 -22.19 -7.86
N TRP A 101 14.65 -23.05 -7.68
CA TRP A 101 14.46 -24.43 -7.23
C TRP A 101 13.89 -24.49 -5.81
N GLU A 102 14.34 -23.57 -4.97
CA GLU A 102 13.79 -23.31 -3.65
C GLU A 102 12.79 -22.16 -3.77
N SER A 103 11.50 -22.47 -3.85
CA SER A 103 10.48 -21.46 -4.09
C SER A 103 10.14 -20.69 -2.81
N SER A 104 9.57 -19.51 -2.98
CA SER A 104 8.98 -18.77 -1.85
C SER A 104 7.74 -18.06 -2.32
N VAL A 105 6.68 -18.11 -1.52
CA VAL A 105 5.41 -17.45 -1.78
C VAL A 105 5.04 -16.62 -0.57
N HIS A 106 4.68 -15.37 -0.80
CA HIS A 106 4.36 -14.40 0.22
C HIS A 106 3.02 -13.78 -0.13
N TRP A 107 2.05 -13.86 0.76
CA TRP A 107 0.82 -13.10 0.65
C TRP A 107 0.76 -12.10 1.79
N ASP A 108 0.48 -10.83 1.49
CA ASP A 108 0.40 -9.80 2.50
C ASP A 108 -0.81 -8.89 2.36
N GLY A 109 -1.23 -8.35 3.50
CA GLY A 109 -2.20 -7.27 3.63
C GLY A 109 -1.61 -6.12 4.44
N THR A 110 -1.77 -4.90 3.96
CA THR A 110 -1.29 -3.67 4.62
C THR A 110 -2.43 -2.68 4.78
N ILE A 111 -2.51 -1.99 5.92
CA ILE A 111 -3.35 -0.82 6.12
C ILE A 111 -2.48 0.37 6.53
N GLY A 112 -2.77 1.55 6.00
CA GLY A 112 -1.96 2.72 6.28
C GLY A 112 -2.51 4.03 5.74
N MET A 113 -1.67 5.06 5.73
CA MET A 113 -2.00 6.39 5.23
C MET A 113 -0.84 7.03 4.46
N SER A 114 -1.18 7.80 3.43
CA SER A 114 -0.27 8.75 2.77
C SER A 114 -0.25 10.05 3.57
N VAL A 115 0.81 10.24 4.34
CA VAL A 115 0.99 11.42 5.21
C VAL A 115 1.33 12.66 4.38
N THR A 116 2.09 12.45 3.30
CA THR A 116 2.42 13.46 2.30
C THR A 116 2.14 12.91 0.91
N GLU A 117 2.24 13.76 -0.11
CA GLU A 117 2.17 13.33 -1.50
C GLU A 117 3.23 12.29 -1.87
N LYS A 118 4.33 12.16 -1.11
CA LYS A 118 5.42 11.21 -1.40
C LYS A 118 5.59 10.09 -0.40
N VAL A 119 4.98 10.16 0.78
CA VAL A 119 5.30 9.26 1.91
C VAL A 119 4.05 8.57 2.41
N ASP A 120 4.12 7.24 2.42
CA ASP A 120 3.12 6.36 3.00
C ASP A 120 3.71 5.62 4.22
N PHE A 121 2.88 5.46 5.25
CA PHE A 121 3.18 4.61 6.40
C PHE A 121 2.02 3.68 6.70
N GLY A 122 2.32 2.49 7.20
CA GLY A 122 1.29 1.52 7.56
C GLY A 122 1.80 0.40 8.44
N VAL A 123 0.91 -0.53 8.70
CA VAL A 123 1.20 -1.82 9.35
C VAL A 123 0.51 -2.93 8.57
N GLY A 124 1.00 -4.15 8.69
CA GLY A 124 0.40 -5.26 7.98
C GLY A 124 0.73 -6.62 8.57
N VAL A 125 0.10 -7.61 7.96
CA VAL A 125 0.32 -9.03 8.21
C VAL A 125 0.70 -9.68 6.89
N ALA A 126 1.67 -10.59 6.90
CA ALA A 126 1.96 -11.45 5.76
C ALA A 126 2.01 -12.91 6.20
N ILE A 127 1.70 -13.81 5.27
CA ILE A 127 1.95 -15.24 5.39
C ILE A 127 2.99 -15.57 4.32
N SER A 128 4.08 -16.21 4.71
CA SER A 128 5.13 -16.61 3.77
C SER A 128 5.51 -18.06 3.94
N GLY A 129 5.54 -18.80 2.83
CA GLY A 129 6.03 -20.16 2.74
C GLY A 129 7.35 -20.20 1.98
N HIS A 130 8.27 -21.04 2.42
CA HIS A 130 9.60 -21.17 1.87
C HIS A 130 10.00 -22.62 1.76
N ASP A 131 10.33 -23.02 0.54
CA ASP A 131 11.02 -24.28 0.30
C ASP A 131 12.51 -24.09 0.54
N LEU A 132 13.13 -25.13 1.09
CA LEU A 132 14.55 -25.19 1.36
C LEU A 132 15.06 -26.59 0.98
N ASP A 133 16.17 -26.61 0.25
CA ASP A 133 16.87 -27.85 -0.04
C ASP A 133 18.08 -27.96 0.89
N LEU A 134 18.04 -28.91 1.82
CA LEU A 134 19.14 -29.23 2.74
C LEU A 134 20.02 -30.38 2.20
N GLY A 135 20.03 -30.61 0.89
CA GLY A 135 20.79 -31.64 0.21
C GLY A 135 19.92 -32.85 -0.14
N ASP A 136 19.67 -33.72 0.85
CA ASP A 136 18.82 -34.92 0.68
C ASP A 136 17.41 -34.74 1.24
N ASP A 137 17.14 -33.64 1.96
CA ASP A 137 15.83 -33.33 2.54
C ASP A 137 15.29 -32.00 2.04
N TRP A 138 13.98 -32.00 1.81
CA TRP A 138 13.23 -30.82 1.43
C TRP A 138 12.41 -30.35 2.64
N VAL A 139 12.66 -29.12 3.08
CA VAL A 139 12.00 -28.53 4.25
C VAL A 139 11.09 -27.40 3.80
N TYR A 140 9.87 -27.35 4.33
CA TYR A 140 8.92 -26.29 4.06
C TYR A 140 8.63 -25.48 5.32
N ASN A 141 9.15 -24.25 5.36
CA ASN A 141 8.92 -23.35 6.49
C ASN A 141 7.86 -22.32 6.18
N GLU A 142 6.89 -22.19 7.08
CA GLU A 142 5.87 -21.13 7.02
C GLU A 142 6.03 -20.12 8.15
N PHE A 143 5.67 -18.87 7.85
CA PHE A 143 5.71 -17.78 8.81
C PHE A 143 4.48 -16.88 8.70
N VAL A 144 4.01 -16.39 9.85
CA VAL A 144 3.15 -15.21 9.94
C VAL A 144 4.00 -14.01 10.35
N ASN A 145 4.03 -13.01 9.50
CA ASN A 145 4.86 -11.82 9.65
C ASN A 145 3.99 -10.63 10.08
N LEU A 146 4.28 -10.04 11.24
CA LEU A 146 3.71 -8.76 11.66
C LEU A 146 4.72 -7.65 11.39
N TYR A 147 4.32 -6.59 10.67
CA TYR A 147 5.26 -5.57 10.21
C TYR A 147 4.77 -4.14 10.22
N GLY A 148 5.74 -3.23 10.32
CA GLY A 148 5.61 -1.84 9.89
C GLY A 148 5.96 -1.69 8.41
N TYR A 149 5.27 -0.77 7.74
CA TYR A 149 5.39 -0.49 6.32
C TYR A 149 5.74 0.98 6.09
N GLY A 150 6.69 1.22 5.18
CA GLY A 150 6.99 2.55 4.68
C GLY A 150 7.18 2.54 3.17
N ARG A 151 6.66 3.55 2.47
CA ARG A 151 6.88 3.74 1.03
C ARG A 151 7.17 5.20 0.72
N TYR A 152 8.11 5.43 -0.20
CA TYR A 152 8.50 6.73 -0.71
C TYR A 152 8.37 6.79 -2.24
N TYR A 153 7.56 7.70 -2.76
CA TYR A 153 7.41 7.92 -4.20
C TYR A 153 8.53 8.83 -4.74
N LEU A 154 9.19 8.36 -5.80
CA LEU A 154 10.26 9.07 -6.49
C LEU A 154 9.72 10.07 -7.52
N ASN A 155 8.45 9.93 -7.94
CA ASN A 155 7.81 10.84 -8.89
C ASN A 155 6.28 10.88 -8.76
N ASP A 156 5.68 11.85 -9.45
CA ASP A 156 4.23 12.10 -9.48
C ASP A 156 3.63 11.82 -10.88
N ARG A 157 4.14 10.80 -11.57
CA ARG A 157 3.66 10.39 -12.90
C ARG A 157 2.52 9.37 -12.80
N SER A 158 1.83 9.11 -13.90
CA SER A 158 0.77 8.09 -13.94
C SER A 158 1.26 6.68 -13.57
N MET A 159 2.54 6.41 -13.77
CA MET A 159 3.26 5.26 -13.22
C MET A 159 4.23 5.79 -12.17
N ARG A 160 3.84 5.73 -10.89
CA ARG A 160 4.66 6.28 -9.81
C ARG A 160 5.70 5.27 -9.40
N LEU A 161 6.96 5.61 -9.62
CA LEU A 161 8.07 4.81 -9.11
C LEU A 161 8.16 5.04 -7.60
N TYR A 162 8.37 3.98 -6.83
CA TYR A 162 8.52 4.04 -5.38
C TYR A 162 9.64 3.13 -4.88
N LEU A 163 10.15 3.48 -3.70
CA LEU A 163 10.91 2.61 -2.82
C LEU A 163 10.03 2.25 -1.63
N ASP A 164 10.10 1.02 -1.15
CA ASP A 164 9.39 0.62 0.06
C ASP A 164 10.19 -0.32 0.95
N ALA A 165 9.71 -0.49 2.17
CA ALA A 165 10.28 -1.42 3.12
C ALA A 165 9.21 -1.97 4.06
N LYS A 166 9.30 -3.26 4.34
CA LYS A 166 8.59 -3.94 5.43
C LYS A 166 9.61 -4.38 6.47
N ALA A 167 9.34 -4.14 7.74
CA ALA A 167 10.20 -4.59 8.83
C ALA A 167 9.35 -5.05 10.01
N GLY A 168 9.72 -6.17 10.63
CA GLY A 168 8.95 -6.70 11.73
C GLY A 168 9.43 -8.04 12.25
N TYR A 169 8.50 -8.83 12.75
CA TYR A 169 8.77 -10.15 13.32
C TYR A 169 7.95 -11.22 12.61
N ALA A 170 8.64 -12.29 12.20
CA ALA A 170 8.10 -13.49 11.60
C ALA A 170 7.94 -14.55 12.69
N SER A 171 6.72 -14.98 12.98
CA SER A 171 6.45 -16.12 13.84
C SER A 171 6.33 -17.37 12.98
N SER A 172 7.03 -18.44 13.35
CA SER A 172 6.88 -19.72 12.66
C SER A 172 5.46 -20.27 12.79
N ILE A 173 4.97 -20.88 11.70
CA ILE A 173 3.86 -21.83 11.72
C ILE A 173 4.47 -23.21 11.52
N ASN A 174 4.51 -24.00 12.59
CA ASN A 174 5.00 -25.37 12.53
C ASN A 174 3.85 -26.30 12.14
N TRP A 175 4.09 -27.14 11.14
CA TRP A 175 3.20 -28.25 10.78
C TRP A 175 3.95 -29.57 11.00
N TRP A 176 3.28 -30.59 11.53
CA TRP A 176 3.85 -31.93 11.77
C TRP A 176 5.04 -31.93 12.75
N ASP A 177 6.10 -32.69 12.43
CA ASP A 177 7.32 -32.88 13.22
C ASP A 177 8.42 -31.84 12.90
N GLU A 178 8.15 -30.90 11.99
CA GLU A 178 9.08 -29.83 11.65
C GLU A 178 8.95 -28.70 12.66
N SER A 179 10.09 -28.25 13.20
CA SER A 179 10.10 -27.10 14.11
C SER A 179 11.07 -26.05 13.61
N ASN A 180 10.58 -24.83 13.44
CA ASN A 180 11.41 -23.68 13.14
C ASN A 180 11.07 -22.52 14.08
N THR A 181 12.07 -21.68 14.28
CA THR A 181 11.99 -20.50 15.13
C THR A 181 11.48 -19.31 14.34
N GLY A 182 10.85 -18.36 15.04
CA GLY A 182 10.58 -17.04 14.47
C GLY A 182 11.82 -16.15 14.47
N GLY A 183 11.75 -15.04 13.76
CA GLY A 183 12.88 -14.10 13.67
C GLY A 183 12.47 -12.71 13.21
N MET A 184 13.41 -11.77 13.36
CA MET A 184 13.26 -10.45 12.76
C MET A 184 13.33 -10.59 11.25
N TYR A 185 12.40 -9.97 10.54
CA TYR A 185 12.37 -9.98 9.09
C TYR A 185 12.41 -8.55 8.53
N PHE A 186 13.06 -8.42 7.37
CA PHE A 186 13.20 -7.15 6.66
C PHE A 186 13.03 -7.39 5.16
N GLN A 187 12.31 -6.50 4.50
CA GLN A 187 12.01 -6.61 3.08
C GLN A 187 11.99 -5.23 2.40
N PRO A 188 13.17 -4.70 2.00
CA PRO A 188 13.25 -3.51 1.16
C PRO A 188 12.87 -3.83 -0.29
N GLY A 189 12.27 -2.87 -0.99
CA GLY A 189 11.77 -3.05 -2.34
C GLY A 189 11.74 -1.77 -3.17
N VAL A 190 11.54 -1.97 -4.47
CA VAL A 190 11.31 -0.94 -5.49
C VAL A 190 10.17 -1.39 -6.38
N GLY A 191 9.32 -0.46 -6.78
CA GLY A 191 8.19 -0.81 -7.63
C GLY A 191 7.51 0.38 -8.29
N VAL A 192 6.43 0.08 -9.00
CA VAL A 192 5.62 1.06 -9.72
C VAL A 192 4.16 0.94 -9.31
N LEU A 193 3.51 2.07 -9.03
CA LEU A 193 2.08 2.18 -8.76
C LEU A 193 1.36 2.81 -9.96
N LEU A 194 0.40 2.09 -10.52
CA LEU A 194 -0.34 2.48 -11.71
C LEU A 194 -1.57 3.30 -11.35
N SER A 195 -1.72 4.44 -12.01
CA SER A 195 -2.93 5.27 -11.90
C SER A 195 -4.15 4.56 -12.48
N SER A 196 -5.30 4.76 -11.86
CA SER A 196 -6.59 4.24 -12.31
C SER A 196 -7.68 5.32 -12.15
N ARG A 197 -8.88 5.04 -12.68
CA ARG A 197 -10.05 5.94 -12.58
C ARG A 197 -10.80 5.85 -11.25
N GLY A 198 -10.55 4.82 -10.44
CA GLY A 198 -11.25 4.58 -9.18
C GLY A 198 -10.28 4.44 -8.02
N TYR A 199 -10.75 3.94 -6.89
CA TYR A 199 -9.97 3.82 -5.66
C TYR A 199 -8.85 2.77 -5.76
N PHE A 200 -9.03 1.73 -6.57
CA PHE A 200 -8.07 0.62 -6.70
C PHE A 200 -6.91 0.97 -7.64
N LYS A 201 -5.68 0.89 -7.14
CA LYS A 201 -4.43 1.10 -7.87
C LYS A 201 -3.65 -0.22 -7.90
N TRP A 202 -3.17 -0.60 -9.06
CA TRP A 202 -2.32 -1.80 -9.21
C TRP A 202 -0.86 -1.44 -9.00
N HIS A 203 -0.08 -2.32 -8.40
CA HIS A 203 1.36 -2.17 -8.29
C HIS A 203 2.11 -3.45 -8.63
N VAL A 204 3.34 -3.23 -9.11
CA VAL A 204 4.30 -4.29 -9.41
C VAL A 204 5.65 -3.87 -8.85
N GLY A 205 6.41 -4.81 -8.28
CA GLY A 205 7.69 -4.50 -7.67
C GLY A 205 8.64 -5.69 -7.56
N LEU A 206 9.87 -5.38 -7.18
CA LEU A 206 10.90 -6.33 -6.77
C LEU A 206 11.34 -5.97 -5.36
N SER A 207 11.50 -6.97 -4.51
CA SER A 207 12.00 -6.77 -3.14
C SER A 207 12.92 -7.89 -2.72
N GLN A 208 13.74 -7.64 -1.71
CA GLN A 208 14.64 -8.64 -1.13
C GLN A 208 14.09 -9.08 0.22
N TYR A 209 13.63 -10.31 0.35
CA TYR A 209 13.18 -10.87 1.61
C TYR A 209 14.36 -11.40 2.42
N LEU A 210 14.49 -10.89 3.65
CA LEU A 210 15.53 -11.25 4.60
C LEU A 210 14.89 -11.75 5.90
N LEU A 211 15.18 -12.98 6.28
CA LEU A 211 14.77 -13.57 7.56
C LEU A 211 15.82 -14.56 8.02
N HIS A 212 16.18 -14.49 9.29
CA HIS A 212 16.99 -15.51 9.94
C HIS A 212 16.11 -16.47 10.72
N THR A 213 16.33 -17.76 10.56
CA THR A 213 15.63 -18.79 11.34
C THR A 213 16.55 -19.97 11.63
N LYS A 214 16.27 -20.62 12.76
CA LYS A 214 16.81 -21.92 13.11
C LYS A 214 15.68 -22.93 13.19
N GLY A 215 15.95 -24.17 12.84
CA GLY A 215 14.97 -25.23 13.00
C GLY A 215 15.60 -26.61 13.01
N GLN A 216 14.75 -27.61 13.13
CA GLN A 216 15.09 -29.01 13.14
C GLN A 216 14.16 -29.74 12.18
N THR A 217 14.72 -30.66 11.40
CA THR A 217 13.97 -31.59 10.56
C THR A 217 14.44 -33.03 10.80
N THR A 218 13.67 -34.00 10.33
CA THR A 218 14.06 -35.41 10.39
C THR A 218 14.44 -35.91 9.00
N SER A 219 15.55 -36.63 8.94
CA SER A 219 16.15 -37.16 7.71
C SER A 219 16.35 -38.66 7.79
N TRP A 220 16.45 -39.32 6.64
CA TRP A 220 16.82 -40.72 6.55
C TRP A 220 18.34 -40.89 6.63
N GLY A 221 18.83 -41.35 7.78
CA GLY A 221 20.23 -41.66 8.00
C GLY A 221 20.68 -43.00 7.37
N PRO A 222 22.00 -43.24 7.31
CA PRO A 222 22.55 -44.50 6.81
C PRO A 222 21.98 -45.72 7.56
N GLY A 223 21.44 -46.68 6.83
CA GLY A 223 20.85 -47.90 7.38
C GLY A 223 19.35 -47.83 7.70
N GLY A 224 18.65 -46.77 7.30
CA GLY A 224 17.18 -46.65 7.44
C GLY A 224 16.70 -46.12 8.79
N ASN A 225 17.62 -45.60 9.62
CA ASN A 225 17.26 -44.90 10.86
C ASN A 225 16.92 -43.44 10.58
N THR A 226 15.97 -42.88 11.30
CA THR A 226 15.70 -41.45 11.28
C THR A 226 16.77 -40.71 12.11
N ILE A 227 17.33 -39.64 11.57
CA ILE A 227 18.24 -38.72 12.27
C ILE A 227 17.60 -37.33 12.34
N GLU A 228 17.89 -36.59 13.40
CA GLU A 228 17.51 -35.19 13.51
C GLU A 228 18.61 -34.30 12.91
N VAL A 229 18.21 -33.34 12.08
CA VAL A 229 19.10 -32.39 11.41
C VAL A 229 18.73 -30.98 11.84
N ASP A 230 19.66 -30.33 12.54
CA ASP A 230 19.54 -28.93 12.91
C ASP A 230 20.02 -28.04 11.75
N TYR A 231 19.28 -26.97 11.48
CA TYR A 231 19.66 -25.97 10.49
C TYR A 231 19.59 -24.55 11.06
N ASP A 232 20.47 -23.69 10.55
CA ASP A 232 20.60 -22.27 10.90
C ASP A 232 20.78 -21.48 9.59
N ILE A 233 19.72 -20.81 9.15
CA ILE A 233 19.62 -20.29 7.78
C ILE A 233 19.23 -18.82 7.74
N TRP A 234 19.75 -18.14 6.72
CA TRP A 234 19.30 -16.82 6.30
C TRP A 234 18.54 -16.95 4.99
N TYR A 235 17.23 -16.77 5.05
CA TYR A 235 16.46 -16.51 3.84
C TYR A 235 16.93 -15.17 3.26
N ASN A 236 17.41 -15.23 2.03
CA ASN A 236 17.84 -14.07 1.24
C ASN A 236 17.28 -14.20 -0.17
N ARG A 237 15.97 -13.93 -0.32
CA ARG A 237 15.20 -14.23 -1.53
C ARG A 237 14.80 -12.95 -2.25
N THR A 238 15.17 -12.82 -3.52
CA THR A 238 14.62 -11.77 -4.38
C THR A 238 13.22 -12.18 -4.82
N VAL A 239 12.20 -11.43 -4.43
CA VAL A 239 10.80 -11.75 -4.75
C VAL A 239 10.21 -10.71 -5.70
N PHE A 240 9.48 -11.19 -6.70
CA PHE A 240 8.64 -10.39 -7.58
C PHE A 240 7.26 -10.24 -6.97
N GLN A 241 6.76 -9.02 -6.87
CA GLN A 241 5.52 -8.69 -6.19
C GLN A 241 4.49 -8.10 -7.16
N PHE A 242 3.25 -8.56 -7.06
CA PHE A 242 2.09 -7.99 -7.74
C PHE A 242 0.98 -7.77 -6.72
N GLY A 243 0.35 -6.59 -6.75
CA GLY A 243 -0.70 -6.28 -5.78
C GLY A 243 -1.65 -5.18 -6.20
N VAL A 244 -2.64 -4.98 -5.35
CA VAL A 244 -3.66 -3.95 -5.49
C VAL A 244 -3.76 -3.17 -4.19
N THR A 245 -3.92 -1.86 -4.31
CA THR A 245 -4.10 -0.95 -3.19
C THR A 245 -5.35 -0.12 -3.42
N MET A 246 -6.32 -0.24 -2.54
CA MET A 246 -7.44 0.70 -2.46
C MET A 246 -6.95 1.96 -1.75
N MET A 247 -7.10 3.12 -2.38
CA MET A 247 -6.73 4.42 -1.83
C MET A 247 -7.94 5.33 -1.78
N LEU A 248 -8.31 5.76 -0.58
CA LEU A 248 -9.46 6.62 -0.31
C LEU A 248 -9.00 8.03 0.09
N LEU A 249 -9.67 9.05 -0.44
CA LEU A 249 -9.46 10.42 0.04
C LEU A 249 -9.97 10.55 1.48
N PRO A 250 -9.33 11.38 2.34
CA PRO A 250 -9.76 11.54 3.74
C PRO A 250 -11.23 11.94 3.90
N ARG A 251 -11.80 12.68 2.94
CA ARG A 251 -13.23 13.05 2.96
C ARG A 251 -14.17 11.88 2.65
N GLU A 252 -13.73 10.88 1.90
CA GLU A 252 -14.57 9.73 1.52
C GLU A 252 -14.85 8.85 2.73
N LEU A 253 -13.97 8.84 3.73
CA LEU A 253 -14.19 8.14 5.00
C LEU A 253 -15.40 8.68 5.78
N ARG A 254 -15.73 9.97 5.63
CA ARG A 254 -16.92 10.56 6.26
C ARG A 254 -18.22 10.02 5.66
N ASN A 255 -18.16 9.48 4.44
CA ASN A 255 -19.31 8.83 3.82
C ASN A 255 -19.42 7.35 4.26
N PHE A 256 -18.36 6.79 4.84
CA PHE A 256 -18.35 5.43 5.42
C PHE A 256 -18.61 5.42 6.94
N SER A 257 -18.83 6.56 7.58
CA SER A 257 -19.26 6.63 8.98
C SER A 257 -20.76 6.36 9.11
N PHE A 258 -21.18 5.13 8.78
CA PHE A 258 -22.48 4.57 9.15
C PHE A 258 -22.33 3.04 9.26
N PHE A 259 -21.94 2.59 10.44
CA PHE A 259 -22.52 1.49 11.22
C PHE A 259 -22.08 1.64 12.67
#